data_AF-A0A8T2FEB2-F1
#
_entry.id   AF-A0A8T2FEB2-F1
#
_cell.length_a   1.000
_cell.length_b   1.000
_cell.length_c   1.000
_cell.angle_alpha   90.00
_cell.angle_beta   90.00
_cell.angle_gamma   90.00
#
_symmetry.space_group_name_H-M   'P 1'
#
loop_
_entity.id
_entity.type
_entity.pdbx_description
1 polymer ?
#
loop_
_entity_poly.entity_id
_entity_poly.type
_entity_poly.pdbx_seq_one_letter_code
_entity_poly.pdbx_strand_id
1 'polypeptide(L)'
;MIKCYASKIILFYFQFHGAVHKVLAAWFKLKYPYIALGALASSAPLLYFEDTLPKHGYFYIVTKVFKEMSKECHNKIHKSWDEIDKIAAKPNSLSIFSKNFKLCNPLNDIIELKSYVSYIYARTAQYSDNQFSVARLCEAINTSPPNTKSDLLDQIFAGVVASRGNISCYGMSSPSYQMTNDDRAWGWQTIHISVTLST
;
A
#
# COMPACT_ATOMS: atom_id res chain seq x y z
N MET A 1 -41.33 -2.53 -38.78
CA MET A 1 -40.07 -1.83 -38.43
C MET A 1 -39.83 -1.96 -36.93
N ILE A 2 -38.88 -2.79 -36.51
CA ILE A 2 -38.46 -2.88 -35.11
C ILE A 2 -37.58 -1.66 -34.84
N LYS A 3 -38.04 -0.72 -34.02
CA LYS A 3 -37.18 0.35 -33.49
C LYS A 3 -36.29 -0.26 -32.41
N CYS A 4 -35.07 -0.62 -32.74
CA CYS A 4 -34.05 -0.89 -31.72
C CYS A 4 -33.70 0.44 -31.04
N TYR A 5 -34.17 0.64 -29.81
CA TYR A 5 -33.63 1.68 -28.95
C TYR A 5 -32.20 1.28 -28.59
N ALA A 6 -31.20 1.95 -29.17
CA ALA A 6 -29.83 1.83 -28.72
C ALA A 6 -29.72 2.52 -27.36
N SER A 7 -29.83 1.75 -26.27
CA SER A 7 -29.53 2.23 -24.92
C SER A 7 -28.07 2.69 -24.88
N LYS A 8 -27.83 3.94 -24.48
CA LYS A 8 -26.48 4.49 -24.32
C LYS A 8 -25.85 3.90 -23.06
N ILE A 9 -24.78 3.12 -23.20
CA ILE A 9 -24.07 2.51 -22.09
C ILE A 9 -22.93 3.43 -21.63
N ILE A 10 -22.85 3.74 -20.34
CA ILE A 10 -21.70 4.43 -19.72
C ILE A 10 -21.10 3.52 -18.64
N LEU A 11 -19.80 3.28 -18.72
CA LEU A 11 -19.07 2.46 -17.74
C LEU A 11 -18.59 3.32 -16.58
N PHE A 12 -18.94 2.95 -15.35
CA PHE A 12 -18.51 3.65 -14.14
C PHE A 12 -17.69 2.71 -13.25
N TYR A 13 -16.39 3.00 -13.10
CA TYR A 13 -15.50 2.24 -12.22
C TYR A 13 -14.76 3.18 -11.26
N PHE A 14 -15.13 3.07 -9.98
CA PHE A 14 -14.64 3.92 -8.89
C PHE A 14 -13.56 3.23 -8.05
N GLN A 15 -12.96 3.98 -7.13
CA GLN A 15 -11.84 3.60 -6.26
C GLN A 15 -11.97 2.25 -5.55
N PHE A 16 -13.19 1.80 -5.24
CA PHE A 16 -13.46 0.52 -4.59
C PHE A 16 -13.26 -0.71 -5.49
N HIS A 17 -13.14 -0.52 -6.81
CA HIS A 17 -12.84 -1.59 -7.75
C HIS A 17 -11.32 -1.67 -7.94
N GLY A 18 -10.75 -2.88 -7.96
CA GLY A 18 -9.31 -3.08 -8.16
C GLY A 18 -8.78 -2.39 -9.42
N ALA A 19 -7.52 -1.98 -9.42
CA ALA A 19 -6.93 -1.10 -10.44
C ALA A 19 -7.11 -1.61 -11.89
N VAL A 20 -7.06 -2.93 -12.12
CA VAL A 20 -7.28 -3.54 -13.45
C VAL A 20 -8.71 -3.36 -13.95
N HIS A 21 -9.73 -3.39 -13.09
CA HIS A 21 -11.12 -3.16 -13.53
C HIS A 21 -11.30 -1.75 -14.10
N LYS A 22 -10.59 -0.78 -13.52
CA LYS A 22 -10.66 0.62 -13.98
C LYS A 22 -9.90 0.81 -15.29
N VAL A 23 -8.74 0.17 -15.42
CA VAL A 23 -7.97 0.12 -16.69
C VAL A 23 -8.80 -0.57 -17.79
N LEU A 24 -9.45 -1.68 -17.46
CA LEU A 24 -10.32 -2.42 -18.38
C LEU A 24 -11.50 -1.57 -18.85
N ALA A 25 -12.10 -0.75 -17.99
CA ALA A 25 -13.17 0.16 -18.39
C ALA A 25 -12.72 1.18 -19.44
N ALA A 26 -11.52 1.75 -19.25
CA ALA A 26 -10.93 2.66 -20.22
C ALA A 26 -10.60 1.95 -21.54
N TRP A 27 -9.95 0.79 -21.49
CA TRP A 27 -9.66 -0.02 -22.68
C TRP A 27 -10.92 -0.51 -23.40
N PHE A 28 -11.97 -0.86 -22.68
CA PHE A 28 -13.23 -1.28 -23.28
C PHE A 28 -13.84 -0.15 -24.10
N LYS A 29 -13.84 1.09 -23.59
CA LYS A 29 -14.29 2.23 -24.38
C LYS A 29 -13.40 2.49 -25.60
N LEU A 30 -12.08 2.33 -25.48
CA LEU A 30 -11.14 2.51 -26.60
C LEU A 30 -11.33 1.44 -27.69
N LYS A 31 -11.51 0.18 -27.30
CA LYS A 31 -11.65 -0.96 -28.22
C LYS A 31 -13.05 -1.11 -28.80
N TYR A 32 -14.07 -0.74 -28.04
CA TYR A 32 -15.48 -0.85 -28.42
C TYR A 32 -16.22 0.49 -28.32
N PRO A 33 -15.78 1.52 -29.08
CA PRO A 33 -16.33 2.88 -28.96
C PRO A 33 -17.79 2.98 -29.40
N TYR A 34 -18.27 2.01 -30.18
CA TYR A 34 -19.65 1.89 -30.65
C TYR A 34 -20.59 1.22 -29.63
N ILE A 35 -20.05 0.53 -28.61
CA ILE A 35 -20.84 -0.13 -27.56
C ILE A 35 -20.99 0.79 -26.35
N ALA A 36 -19.88 1.35 -25.87
CA ALA A 36 -19.89 2.28 -24.73
C ALA A 36 -19.87 3.72 -25.23
N LEU A 37 -20.78 4.56 -24.75
CA LEU A 37 -20.77 6.00 -25.02
C LEU A 37 -19.57 6.68 -24.33
N GLY A 38 -19.24 6.25 -23.10
CA GLY A 38 -18.12 6.78 -22.32
C GLY A 38 -17.72 5.85 -21.17
N ALA A 39 -16.57 6.13 -20.57
CA ALA A 39 -16.06 5.44 -19.39
C ALA A 39 -15.49 6.43 -18.38
N LEU A 40 -15.83 6.25 -17.11
CA LEU A 40 -15.23 6.94 -15.98
C LEU A 40 -14.33 5.96 -15.22
N ALA A 41 -13.01 6.15 -15.34
CA ALA A 41 -11.99 5.31 -14.73
C ALA A 41 -11.17 6.13 -13.71
N SER A 42 -11.65 6.23 -12.48
CA SER A 42 -11.03 7.06 -11.44
C SER A 42 -9.85 6.34 -10.76
N SER A 43 -8.66 6.95 -10.73
CA SER A 43 -7.44 6.35 -10.16
C SER A 43 -7.08 5.02 -10.87
N ALA A 44 -7.07 5.07 -12.20
CA ALA A 44 -6.62 4.00 -13.09
C ALA A 44 -5.20 4.29 -13.57
N PRO A 45 -4.18 3.48 -13.20
CA PRO A 45 -2.79 3.73 -13.57
C PRO A 45 -2.49 3.28 -15.01
N LEU A 46 -3.19 3.85 -16.00
CA LEU A 46 -3.05 3.46 -17.41
C LEU A 46 -1.61 3.59 -17.93
N LEU A 47 -0.89 4.64 -17.51
CA LEU A 47 0.47 4.93 -17.95
C LEU A 47 1.56 4.06 -17.29
N TYR A 48 1.22 3.22 -16.32
CA TYR A 48 2.18 2.27 -15.72
C TYR A 48 2.45 1.05 -16.61
N PHE A 49 1.65 0.87 -17.66
CA PHE A 49 1.73 -0.28 -18.58
C PHE A 49 2.40 0.07 -19.91
N GLU A 50 2.79 1.32 -20.14
CA GLU A 50 3.52 1.72 -21.34
C GLU A 50 5.01 1.85 -21.01
N ASP A 51 5.88 1.76 -22.02
CA ASP A 51 7.35 1.96 -21.89
C ASP A 51 7.73 3.30 -21.25
N THR A 52 6.79 4.24 -21.17
CA THR A 52 6.91 5.48 -20.41
C THR A 52 6.61 5.23 -18.93
N LEU A 53 7.44 4.43 -18.26
CA LEU A 53 7.38 4.34 -16.80
C LEU A 53 7.49 5.76 -16.22
N PRO A 54 6.55 6.19 -15.36
CA PRO A 54 6.64 7.50 -14.76
C PRO A 54 7.97 7.60 -13.99
N LYS A 55 8.68 8.72 -14.18
CA LYS A 55 9.95 9.04 -13.48
C LYS A 55 9.88 8.82 -11.96
N HIS A 56 8.67 8.90 -11.42
CA HIS A 56 8.35 8.69 -10.01
C HIS A 56 7.29 7.60 -9.87
N GLY A 57 7.66 6.47 -9.25
CA GLY A 57 6.75 5.35 -8.97
C GLY A 57 5.88 5.57 -7.73
N TYR A 58 5.06 4.57 -7.40
CA TYR A 58 4.09 4.61 -6.31
C TYR A 58 4.70 5.03 -4.96
N PHE A 59 5.79 4.38 -4.53
CA PHE A 59 6.41 4.68 -3.24
C PHE A 59 7.05 6.08 -3.19
N TYR A 60 7.45 6.67 -4.32
CA TYR A 60 7.89 8.06 -4.34
C TYR A 60 6.76 9.01 -3.94
N ILE A 61 5.56 8.78 -4.45
CA ILE A 61 4.38 9.58 -4.09
C ILE A 61 4.03 9.39 -2.62
N VAL A 62 4.08 8.16 -2.10
CA VAL A 62 3.91 7.88 -0.66
C VAL A 62 4.91 8.69 0.16
N THR A 63 6.21 8.61 -0.14
CA THR A 63 7.25 9.38 0.54
C THR A 63 7.00 10.89 0.48
N LYS A 64 6.56 11.40 -0.68
CA LYS A 64 6.23 12.82 -0.86
C LYS A 64 5.10 13.26 0.06
N VAL A 65 4.02 12.48 0.18
CA VAL A 65 2.88 12.77 1.08
C VAL A 65 3.34 12.89 2.54
N PHE A 66 4.15 11.95 3.02
CA PHE A 66 4.70 12.02 4.37
C PHE A 66 5.61 13.24 4.58
N LYS A 67 6.43 13.57 3.58
CA LYS A 67 7.32 14.73 3.61
C LYS A 67 6.57 16.07 3.65
N GLU A 68 5.47 16.18 2.91
CA GLU A 68 4.59 17.35 2.90
C GLU A 68 3.81 17.50 4.20
N MET A 69 3.35 16.39 4.79
CA MET A 69 2.68 16.40 6.09
C MET A 69 3.61 16.77 7.24
N SER A 70 4.78 16.14 7.34
CA SER A 70 5.76 16.41 8.39
C SER A 70 7.16 15.98 7.97
N LYS A 71 8.04 16.99 7.77
CA LYS A 71 9.45 16.75 7.44
C LYS A 71 10.17 15.94 8.54
N GLU A 72 9.83 16.17 9.80
CA GLU A 72 10.41 15.43 10.92
C GLU A 72 10.02 13.95 10.88
N CYS A 73 8.73 13.67 10.73
CA CYS A 73 8.20 12.31 10.60
C CYS A 73 8.84 11.58 9.41
N HIS A 74 8.90 12.22 8.25
CA HIS A 74 9.59 11.69 7.07
C HIS A 74 11.05 11.34 7.37
N ASN A 75 11.79 12.21 8.05
CA ASN A 75 13.19 11.97 8.38
C ASN A 75 13.36 10.82 9.39
N LYS A 76 12.45 10.69 10.36
CA LYS A 76 12.42 9.55 11.29
C LYS A 76 12.14 8.23 10.55
N ILE A 77 11.14 8.22 9.66
CA ILE A 77 10.84 7.06 8.81
C ILE A 77 12.02 6.70 7.91
N HIS A 78 12.68 7.68 7.29
CA HIS A 78 13.85 7.41 6.46
C HIS A 78 14.98 6.77 7.26
N LYS A 79 15.32 7.33 8.42
CA LYS A 79 16.38 6.82 9.29
C LYS A 79 16.04 5.45 9.89
N SER A 80 14.76 5.13 10.06
CA SER A 80 14.37 3.86 10.68
C SER A 80 14.71 2.67 9.80
N TRP A 81 14.71 2.82 8.47
CA TRP A 81 15.15 1.77 7.57
C TRP A 81 16.62 1.38 7.77
N ASP A 82 17.49 2.38 7.88
CA ASP A 82 18.92 2.15 8.16
C ASP A 82 19.11 1.49 9.54
N GLU A 83 18.32 1.90 10.53
CA GLU A 83 18.38 1.32 11.88
C GLU A 83 17.89 -0.13 11.91
N ILE A 84 16.83 -0.43 11.16
CA ILE A 84 16.34 -1.80 10.96
C ILE A 84 17.46 -2.65 10.34
N ASP A 85 18.14 -2.17 9.32
CA ASP A 85 19.23 -2.93 8.67
C ASP A 85 20.42 -3.16 9.59
N LYS A 86 20.81 -2.15 10.38
CA LYS A 86 21.87 -2.29 11.39
C LYS A 86 21.54 -3.32 12.46
N ILE A 87 20.29 -3.35 12.94
CA ILE A 87 19.86 -4.32 13.96
C ILE A 87 19.70 -5.70 13.33
N ALA A 88 19.18 -5.79 12.10
CA ALA A 88 19.02 -7.04 11.37
C ALA A 88 20.35 -7.80 11.17
N ALA A 89 21.46 -7.07 10.98
CA ALA A 89 22.79 -7.65 10.85
C ALA A 89 23.33 -8.32 12.14
N LYS A 90 22.70 -8.10 13.31
CA LYS A 90 23.11 -8.71 14.58
C LYS A 90 22.49 -10.10 14.76
N PRO A 91 23.15 -11.02 15.48
CA PRO A 91 22.53 -12.30 15.85
C PRO A 91 21.29 -12.06 16.73
N ASN A 92 20.28 -12.93 16.58
CA ASN A 92 19.00 -12.88 17.31
C ASN A 92 18.15 -11.60 17.06
N SER A 93 18.44 -10.84 16.00
CA SER A 93 17.75 -9.61 15.64
C SER A 93 16.24 -9.78 15.44
N LEU A 94 15.82 -10.90 14.83
CA LEU A 94 14.40 -11.21 14.60
C LEU A 94 13.59 -11.30 15.90
N SER A 95 14.18 -11.82 16.98
CA SER A 95 13.53 -11.87 18.30
C SER A 95 13.37 -10.46 18.90
N ILE A 96 14.36 -9.59 18.69
CA ILE A 96 14.31 -8.18 19.11
C ILE A 96 13.15 -7.49 18.41
N PHE A 97 13.06 -7.60 17.09
CA PHE A 97 11.97 -7.00 16.31
C PHE A 97 10.60 -7.55 16.68
N SER A 98 10.50 -8.87 16.90
CA SER A 98 9.24 -9.51 17.29
C SER A 98 8.72 -8.95 18.62
N LYS A 99 9.61 -8.67 19.58
CA LYS A 99 9.27 -8.05 20.86
C LYS A 99 8.94 -6.57 20.71
N ASN A 100 9.79 -5.80 20.03
CA ASN A 100 9.61 -4.35 19.87
C ASN A 100 8.29 -4.01 19.18
N PHE A 101 7.94 -4.74 18.10
CA PHE A 101 6.69 -4.53 17.36
C PHE A 101 5.50 -5.32 17.92
N LYS A 102 5.65 -5.99 19.08
CA LYS A 102 4.62 -6.84 19.71
C LYS A 102 3.95 -7.79 18.73
N LEU A 103 4.74 -8.56 17.98
CA LEU A 103 4.21 -9.44 16.94
C LEU A 103 3.55 -10.69 17.53
N CYS A 104 2.46 -11.14 16.90
CA CYS A 104 1.76 -12.35 17.34
C CYS A 104 2.57 -13.63 17.07
N ASN A 105 3.34 -13.64 15.98
CA ASN A 105 4.17 -14.76 15.55
C ASN A 105 5.62 -14.28 15.41
N PRO A 106 6.62 -15.16 15.63
CA PRO A 106 8.01 -14.84 15.36
C PRO A 106 8.22 -14.58 13.87
N LEU A 107 9.14 -13.66 13.56
CA LEU A 107 9.58 -13.38 12.18
C LEU A 107 10.43 -14.52 11.63
N ASN A 108 10.18 -14.92 10.38
CA ASN A 108 11.11 -15.79 9.64
C ASN A 108 12.20 -14.98 8.95
N ASP A 109 11.82 -13.80 8.41
CA ASP A 109 12.69 -12.91 7.65
C ASP A 109 12.40 -11.45 8.03
N ILE A 110 13.43 -10.61 8.03
CA ILE A 110 13.30 -9.16 8.22
C ILE A 110 12.50 -8.50 7.09
N ILE A 111 12.48 -9.10 5.90
CA ILE A 111 11.68 -8.64 4.76
C ILE A 111 10.19 -8.62 5.11
N GLU A 112 9.70 -9.55 5.94
CA GLU A 112 8.30 -9.57 6.40
C GLU A 112 7.97 -8.32 7.21
N LEU A 113 8.84 -7.91 8.15
CA LEU A 113 8.67 -6.70 8.94
C LEU A 113 8.71 -5.45 8.06
N LYS A 114 9.71 -5.35 7.17
CA LYS A 114 9.83 -4.20 6.27
C LYS A 114 8.59 -4.06 5.41
N SER A 115 8.13 -5.16 4.82
CA SER A 115 6.91 -5.19 3.99
C SER A 115 5.67 -4.79 4.78
N TYR A 116 5.52 -5.26 6.02
CA TYR A 116 4.41 -4.88 6.90
C TYR A 116 4.40 -3.39 7.22
N VAL A 117 5.54 -2.81 7.58
CA VAL A 117 5.65 -1.37 7.88
C VAL A 117 5.43 -0.52 6.63
N SER A 118 6.01 -0.91 5.48
CA SER A 118 5.77 -0.25 4.19
C SER A 118 4.30 -0.30 3.78
N TYR A 119 3.61 -1.41 4.03
CA TYR A 119 2.19 -1.57 3.77
C TYR A 119 1.35 -0.59 4.60
N ILE A 120 1.68 -0.39 5.88
CA ILE A 120 1.01 0.61 6.72
C ILE A 120 1.18 2.00 6.13
N TYR A 121 2.40 2.41 5.76
CA TYR A 121 2.62 3.73 5.16
C TYR A 121 1.87 3.91 3.84
N ALA A 122 1.91 2.89 2.97
CA ALA A 122 1.19 2.91 1.70
C ALA A 122 -0.33 3.06 1.91
N ARG A 123 -0.92 2.28 2.83
CA ARG A 123 -2.35 2.39 3.14
C ARG A 123 -2.72 3.74 3.74
N THR A 124 -1.91 4.24 4.67
CA THR A 124 -2.16 5.52 5.33
C THR A 124 -2.05 6.70 4.36
N ALA A 125 -1.19 6.61 3.34
CA ALA A 125 -1.14 7.62 2.28
C ALA A 125 -2.28 7.48 1.25
N GLN A 126 -2.77 6.25 1.02
CA GLN A 126 -3.79 5.96 0.01
C GLN A 126 -5.22 6.24 0.50
N TYR A 127 -5.49 5.97 1.77
CA TYR A 127 -6.79 6.14 2.40
C TYR A 127 -6.69 7.24 3.44
N SER A 128 -7.59 8.22 3.36
CA SER A 128 -7.73 9.30 4.34
C SER A 128 -9.06 9.15 5.05
N ASP A 129 -9.13 8.24 6.02
CA ASP A 129 -10.29 8.03 6.87
C ASP A 129 -9.91 8.21 8.36
N ASN A 130 -10.88 8.04 9.27
CA ASN A 130 -10.65 8.23 10.70
C ASN A 130 -9.61 7.25 11.30
N GLN A 131 -9.37 6.11 10.66
CA GLN A 131 -8.38 5.11 11.09
C GLN A 131 -7.02 5.36 10.43
N PHE A 132 -7.02 5.68 9.14
CA PHE A 132 -5.83 5.90 8.33
C PHE A 132 -5.66 7.40 8.07
N SER A 133 -4.83 8.05 8.90
CA SER A 133 -4.47 9.45 8.76
C SER A 133 -2.97 9.63 8.85
N VAL A 134 -2.36 10.20 7.81
CA VAL A 134 -0.92 10.53 7.76
C VAL A 134 -0.57 11.47 8.91
N ALA A 135 -1.45 12.43 9.22
CA ALA A 135 -1.23 13.38 10.30
C ALA A 135 -1.13 12.66 11.65
N ARG A 136 -2.10 11.80 11.95
CA ARG A 136 -2.18 11.06 13.22
C ARG A 136 -1.04 10.06 13.39
N LEU A 137 -0.66 9.39 12.30
CA LEU A 137 0.51 8.50 12.28
C LEU A 137 1.79 9.30 12.57
N CYS A 138 1.98 10.43 11.88
CA CYS A 138 3.17 11.26 12.08
C CYS A 138 3.22 11.92 13.47
N GLU A 139 2.08 12.33 14.02
CA GLU A 139 1.98 12.82 15.39
C GLU A 139 2.45 11.75 16.38
N ALA A 140 2.00 10.51 16.24
CA ALA A 140 2.43 9.40 17.10
C ALA A 140 3.94 9.11 16.98
N ILE A 141 4.50 9.13 15.76
CA ILE A 141 5.95 8.97 15.55
C ILE A 141 6.73 10.12 16.18
N ASN A 142 6.20 11.34 16.11
CA ASN A 142 6.91 12.52 16.59
C ASN A 142 6.86 12.66 18.12
N THR A 143 5.71 12.35 18.73
CA THR A 143 5.44 12.59 20.16
C THR A 143 5.86 11.43 21.07
N SER A 144 6.14 10.25 20.54
CA SER A 144 6.52 9.10 21.37
C SER A 144 7.86 9.38 22.09
N PRO A 145 7.87 9.39 23.44
CA PRO A 145 9.04 9.78 24.21
C PRO A 145 10.19 8.77 24.00
N PRO A 146 11.44 9.24 23.90
CA PRO A 146 12.60 8.37 23.79
C PRO A 146 12.79 7.63 25.12
N ASN A 147 12.44 6.34 25.16
CA ASN A 147 12.49 5.55 26.39
C ASN A 147 13.74 4.66 26.47
N THR A 148 14.52 4.40 25.40
CA THR A 148 15.72 3.53 25.43
C THR A 148 16.65 3.69 24.20
N LYS A 149 17.85 3.07 24.17
CA LYS A 149 18.74 3.03 22.98
C LYS A 149 18.09 2.60 21.63
N SER A 150 16.85 2.09 21.62
CA SER A 150 16.04 1.76 20.44
C SER A 150 14.91 2.79 20.18
N ASP A 151 15.12 4.05 20.58
CA ASP A 151 14.14 5.15 20.53
C ASP A 151 13.41 5.28 19.18
N LEU A 152 14.13 5.06 18.08
CA LEU A 152 13.56 5.21 16.75
C LEU A 152 12.58 4.09 16.37
N LEU A 153 12.87 2.84 16.75
CA LEU A 153 11.93 1.74 16.47
C LEU A 153 10.67 1.85 17.32
N ASP A 154 10.79 2.32 18.56
CA ASP A 154 9.64 2.56 19.44
C ASP A 154 8.75 3.69 18.90
N GLN A 155 9.34 4.74 18.35
CA GLN A 155 8.63 5.79 17.62
C GLN A 155 7.90 5.24 16.39
N ILE A 156 8.57 4.42 15.56
CA ILE A 156 7.91 3.77 14.41
C ILE A 156 6.75 2.88 14.86
N PHE A 157 6.95 2.11 15.93
CA PHE A 157 5.91 1.26 16.48
C PHE A 157 4.71 2.07 17.00
N ALA A 158 4.92 3.25 17.59
CA ALA A 158 3.84 4.16 17.95
C ALA A 158 2.98 4.54 16.72
N GLY A 159 3.60 4.75 15.54
CA GLY A 159 2.89 4.94 14.28
C GLY A 159 2.05 3.73 13.84
N VAL A 160 2.55 2.51 14.07
CA VAL A 160 1.80 1.26 13.83
C VAL A 160 0.57 1.20 14.74
N VAL A 161 0.74 1.47 16.04
CA VAL A 161 -0.35 1.51 17.03
C VAL A 161 -1.40 2.57 16.65
N ALA A 162 -0.95 3.75 16.19
CA ALA A 162 -1.85 4.81 15.75
C ALA A 162 -2.72 4.41 14.55
N SER A 163 -2.19 3.59 13.65
CA SER A 163 -2.89 3.15 12.43
C SER A 163 -3.76 1.90 12.64
N ARG A 164 -3.36 0.98 13.51
CA ARG A 164 -4.01 -0.32 13.71
C ARG A 164 -4.84 -0.39 15.01
N GLY A 165 -4.73 0.61 15.88
CA GLY A 165 -5.27 0.59 17.22
C GLY A 165 -4.38 -0.18 18.20
N ASN A 166 -4.57 0.06 19.50
CA ASN A 166 -3.81 -0.59 20.55
C ASN A 166 -4.36 -1.99 20.84
N ILE A 167 -3.73 -3.01 20.28
CA ILE A 167 -4.10 -4.42 20.43
C ILE A 167 -3.00 -5.23 21.14
N SER A 168 -3.34 -6.42 21.62
CA SER A 168 -2.43 -7.29 22.40
C SER A 168 -1.21 -7.75 21.61
N CYS A 169 -1.37 -8.02 20.30
CA CYS A 169 -0.28 -8.33 19.39
C CYS A 169 -0.64 -7.94 17.94
N TYR A 170 0.36 -7.69 17.11
CA TYR A 170 0.19 -7.33 15.70
C TYR A 170 0.53 -8.52 14.81
N GLY A 171 -0.48 -9.07 14.14
CA GLY A 171 -0.27 -10.08 13.10
C GLY A 171 0.18 -9.44 11.80
N MET A 172 1.35 -9.87 11.29
CA MET A 172 1.84 -9.48 9.96
C MET A 172 1.14 -10.25 8.84
N SER A 173 0.84 -11.51 9.12
CA SER A 173 -0.09 -12.35 8.39
C SER A 173 -1.37 -12.44 9.20
N SER A 174 -2.54 -12.25 8.59
CA SER A 174 -3.77 -12.74 9.23
C SER A 174 -3.61 -14.25 9.35
N PRO A 175 -3.72 -14.87 10.53
CA PRO A 175 -3.69 -16.34 10.66
C PRO A 175 -4.79 -17.03 9.83
N SER A 176 -5.75 -16.24 9.34
CA SER A 176 -6.87 -16.61 8.48
C SER A 176 -6.73 -16.22 7.01
N TYR A 177 -5.60 -15.65 6.56
CA TYR A 177 -5.44 -15.29 5.14
C TYR A 177 -5.16 -16.54 4.30
N GLN A 178 -6.22 -17.30 4.04
CA GLN A 178 -6.22 -18.24 2.94
C GLN A 178 -6.31 -17.43 1.65
N MET A 179 -5.31 -17.57 0.80
CA MET A 179 -5.27 -16.93 -0.50
C MET A 179 -6.53 -17.32 -1.27
N THR A 180 -7.41 -16.35 -1.48
CA THR A 180 -8.69 -16.57 -2.15
C THR A 180 -8.45 -16.90 -3.61
N ASN A 181 -9.47 -17.43 -4.29
CA ASN A 181 -9.39 -17.61 -5.74
C ASN A 181 -9.16 -16.27 -6.45
N ASP A 182 -9.67 -15.16 -5.90
CA ASP A 182 -9.46 -13.82 -6.44
C ASP A 182 -8.00 -13.37 -6.29
N ASP A 183 -7.38 -13.62 -5.13
CA ASP A 183 -5.96 -13.31 -4.91
C ASP A 183 -5.05 -14.11 -5.87
N ARG A 184 -5.39 -15.38 -6.10
CA ARG A 184 -4.69 -16.25 -7.06
C ARG A 184 -4.86 -15.74 -8.49
N ALA A 185 -6.09 -15.38 -8.88
CA ALA A 185 -6.38 -14.82 -10.18
C ALA A 185 -5.64 -13.49 -10.40
N TRP A 186 -5.58 -12.64 -9.37
CA TRP A 186 -4.82 -11.40 -9.40
C TRP A 186 -3.31 -11.62 -9.57
N GLY A 187 -2.74 -12.59 -8.85
CA GLY A 187 -1.35 -13.00 -9.02
C GLY A 187 -1.07 -13.44 -10.46
N TRP A 188 -1.95 -14.26 -11.02
CA TRP A 188 -1.88 -14.69 -12.42
C TRP A 188 -1.94 -13.51 -13.41
N GLN A 189 -2.90 -12.59 -13.22
CA GLN A 189 -3.03 -11.39 -14.05
C GLN A 189 -1.78 -10.49 -13.98
N THR A 190 -1.18 -10.35 -12.81
CA THR A 190 0.02 -9.51 -12.64
C THR A 190 1.22 -10.10 -13.38
N ILE A 191 1.39 -11.42 -13.34
CA ILE A 191 2.50 -12.11 -14.02
C ILE A 191 2.31 -12.09 -15.54
N HIS A 192 1.09 -12.27 -16.03
CA HIS A 192 0.85 -12.48 -17.46
C HIS A 192 0.32 -11.27 -18.22
N ILE A 193 -0.47 -10.40 -17.61
CA ILE A 193 -1.05 -9.23 -18.29
C ILE A 193 -0.16 -8.01 -18.12
N SER A 194 0.31 -7.73 -16.90
CA SER A 194 1.15 -6.55 -16.66
C SER A 194 2.51 -6.65 -17.35
N VAL A 195 3.09 -7.86 -17.45
CA VAL A 195 4.38 -8.08 -18.13
C VAL A 195 4.26 -7.96 -19.65
N THR A 196 3.18 -8.48 -20.24
CA THR A 196 2.99 -8.48 -21.72
C THR A 196 2.66 -7.10 -22.29
N LEU A 197 2.23 -6.15 -21.47
CA LEU A 197 1.99 -4.77 -21.89
C LEU A 197 3.25 -3.89 -21.79
N SER A 198 4.25 -4.33 -21.02
CA SER A 198 5.52 -3.62 -20.78
C SER A 198 6.63 -4.04 -21.76
N THR A 199 6.27 -4.72 -22.86
CA THR A 199 7.17 -5.22 -23.92
C THR A 199 6.56 -4.95 -25.28
#